data_AF-A0AB72ZNM9-F1
#
_entry.id   AF-A0AB72ZNM9-F1
#
_cell.length_a   1.000
_cell.length_b   1.000
_cell.length_c   1.000
_cell.angle_alpha   90.00
_cell.angle_beta   90.00
_cell.angle_gamma   90.00
#
_symmetry.space_group_name_H-M   'P 1'
#
loop_
_entity.id
_entity.type
_entity.pdbx_description
1 polymer ?
#
loop_
_entity_poly.entity_id
_entity_poly.type
_entity_poly.pdbx_seq_one_letter_code
_entity_poly.pdbx_strand_id
1 'polypeptide(L)'
;MRQPKTILVVGGQGAVGQAAVTQLSQRGYWVITAGRREHPNHPHHIVFDLFDHKALADSCRQVDLVLNAAGPASDIEAHIALTALAEGKHYVDVAGDPVIERTLLVPMAASSSACVLGAGFIPGLAAMLPRYAVDCLSPVTQLTVYSGGIETFTPTSAHDFLSSQYTGRAQGKSGYVWYDGGLCKESLKKAVSIPTAQRLFDALPYFSFEHERLVTVHSLSHLAAYNLIADQRLLVGLGGEGGG
;
A
#
# COMPACT_ATOMS: atom_id res chain seq x y z
N MET A 1 18.46 -6.22 30.56
CA MET A 1 18.09 -6.39 29.13
C MET A 1 16.74 -5.71 28.93
N ARG A 2 16.58 -4.87 27.91
CA ARG A 2 15.29 -4.22 27.61
C ARG A 2 14.32 -5.30 27.13
N GLN A 3 13.08 -5.32 27.64
CA GLN A 3 12.08 -6.26 27.11
C GLN A 3 11.90 -6.05 25.60
N PRO A 4 11.77 -7.12 24.80
CA PRO A 4 11.53 -6.98 23.37
C PRO A 4 10.22 -6.22 23.16
N LYS A 5 10.20 -5.38 22.12
CA LYS A 5 8.99 -4.66 21.73
C LYS A 5 7.97 -5.63 21.15
N THR A 6 6.71 -5.43 21.49
CA THR A 6 5.59 -6.29 21.08
C THR A 6 4.83 -5.68 19.91
N ILE A 7 4.58 -6.48 18.87
CA ILE A 7 3.89 -6.06 17.65
C ILE A 7 2.66 -6.94 17.43
N LEU A 8 1.49 -6.30 17.25
CA LEU A 8 0.28 -6.97 16.79
C LEU A 8 0.23 -6.93 15.26
N VAL A 9 0.27 -8.08 14.60
CA VAL A 9 0.07 -8.22 13.15
C VAL A 9 -1.38 -8.64 12.88
N VAL A 10 -2.20 -7.70 12.42
CA VAL A 10 -3.57 -7.98 11.96
C VAL A 10 -3.51 -8.50 10.53
N GLY A 11 -4.17 -9.63 10.25
CA GLY A 11 -4.06 -10.29 8.93
C GLY A 11 -2.83 -11.19 8.79
N GLY A 12 -2.26 -11.67 9.90
CA GLY A 12 -1.05 -12.50 9.92
C GLY A 12 -1.10 -13.82 9.15
N GLN A 13 -2.28 -14.23 8.67
CA GLN A 13 -2.46 -15.45 7.86
C GLN A 13 -2.32 -15.21 6.35
N GLY A 14 -2.41 -13.95 5.89
CA GLY A 14 -2.21 -13.60 4.49
C GLY A 14 -0.72 -13.62 4.12
N ALA A 15 -0.40 -13.66 2.82
CA ALA A 15 0.98 -13.73 2.35
C ALA A 15 1.86 -12.60 2.89
N VAL A 16 1.35 -11.36 2.88
CA VAL A 16 2.04 -10.18 3.43
C VAL A 16 2.21 -10.29 4.94
N GLY A 17 1.14 -10.66 5.66
CA GLY A 17 1.18 -10.83 7.11
C GLY A 17 2.16 -11.91 7.56
N GLN A 18 2.19 -13.07 6.90
CA GLN A 18 3.14 -14.15 7.19
C GLN A 18 4.60 -13.73 6.94
N ALA A 19 4.85 -13.00 5.85
CA ALA A 19 6.17 -12.45 5.56
C ALA A 19 6.60 -11.44 6.63
N ALA A 20 5.70 -10.54 7.05
CA ALA A 20 5.94 -9.59 8.13
C ALA A 20 6.24 -10.29 9.46
N VAL A 21 5.43 -11.28 9.87
CA VAL A 21 5.65 -12.08 11.09
C VAL A 21 7.03 -12.72 11.09
N THR A 22 7.42 -13.33 9.97
CA THR A 22 8.74 -13.97 9.80
C THR A 22 9.87 -12.95 9.99
N GLN A 23 9.79 -11.82 9.28
CA GLN A 23 10.82 -10.77 9.30
C GLN A 23 10.93 -10.06 10.66
N LEU A 24 9.81 -9.85 11.36
CA LEU A 24 9.78 -9.26 12.70
C LEU A 24 10.35 -10.21 13.75
N SER A 25 9.97 -11.49 13.69
CA SER A 25 10.47 -12.51 14.61
C SER A 25 11.99 -12.70 14.47
N GLN A 26 12.50 -12.73 13.23
CA GLN A 26 13.94 -12.82 12.95
C GLN A 26 14.74 -11.61 13.49
N ARG A 27 14.09 -10.45 13.66
CA ARG A 27 14.70 -9.25 14.25
C ARG A 27 14.56 -9.18 15.78
N GLY A 28 13.97 -10.20 16.40
CA GLY A 28 13.85 -10.30 17.87
C GLY A 28 12.66 -9.54 18.46
N TYR A 29 11.68 -9.15 17.65
CA TYR A 29 10.41 -8.60 18.16
C TYR A 29 9.51 -9.72 18.69
N TRP A 30 8.70 -9.40 19.70
CA TRP A 30 7.63 -10.30 20.14
C TRP A 30 6.40 -10.09 19.26
N VAL A 31 6.01 -11.11 18.49
CA VAL A 31 4.93 -10.98 17.50
C VAL A 31 3.68 -11.68 18.00
N ILE A 32 2.58 -10.94 18.05
CA ILE A 32 1.22 -11.46 18.24
C ILE A 32 0.50 -11.32 16.92
N THR A 33 -0.23 -12.34 16.47
CA THR A 33 -1.04 -12.25 15.25
C THR A 33 -2.52 -12.20 15.59
N ALA A 34 -3.32 -11.57 14.74
CA ALA A 34 -4.76 -11.53 14.87
C ALA A 34 -5.48 -11.78 13.55
N GLY A 35 -6.64 -12.44 13.64
CA GLY A 35 -7.52 -12.69 12.50
C GLY A 35 -8.81 -13.41 12.89
N ARG A 36 -9.67 -13.65 11.89
CA ARG A 36 -11.03 -14.21 12.09
C ARG A 36 -11.07 -15.72 12.31
N ARG A 37 -9.96 -16.43 12.12
CA ARG A 37 -9.89 -17.91 12.14
C ARG A 37 -8.71 -18.34 12.98
N GLU A 38 -8.74 -19.54 13.52
CA GLU A 38 -7.58 -20.12 14.19
C GLU A 38 -6.34 -20.16 13.29
N HIS A 39 -5.17 -20.05 13.89
CA HIS A 39 -3.89 -20.15 13.20
C HIS A 39 -2.98 -21.15 13.95
N PRO A 40 -3.14 -22.46 13.71
CA PRO A 40 -2.54 -23.52 14.54
C PRO A 40 -1.01 -23.44 14.70
N ASN A 41 -0.33 -22.86 13.71
CA ASN A 41 1.12 -22.75 13.69
C ASN A 41 1.66 -21.48 14.36
N HIS A 42 0.81 -20.68 15.03
CA HIS A 42 1.24 -19.45 15.70
C HIS A 42 0.70 -19.39 17.13
N PRO A 43 1.52 -19.73 18.14
CA PRO A 43 1.06 -19.90 19.53
C PRO A 43 0.53 -18.59 20.15
N HIS A 44 0.96 -17.44 19.63
CA HIS A 44 0.48 -16.12 20.06
C HIS A 44 -0.50 -15.54 19.04
N HIS A 45 -1.57 -16.29 18.74
CA HIS A 45 -2.64 -15.86 17.84
C HIS A 45 -3.91 -15.53 18.62
N ILE A 46 -4.51 -14.38 18.32
CA ILE A 46 -5.79 -13.95 18.90
C ILE A 46 -6.85 -14.06 17.80
N VAL A 47 -7.89 -14.85 18.07
CA VAL A 47 -9.03 -14.97 17.16
C VAL A 47 -10.08 -13.94 17.54
N PHE A 48 -10.30 -12.94 16.66
CA PHE A 48 -11.39 -11.98 16.81
C PHE A 48 -11.80 -11.39 15.45
N ASP A 49 -13.00 -10.84 15.38
CA ASP A 49 -13.43 -10.02 14.25
C ASP A 49 -12.87 -8.61 14.41
N LEU A 50 -12.14 -8.10 13.42
CA LEU A 50 -11.55 -6.76 13.48
C LEU A 50 -12.60 -5.64 13.66
N PHE A 51 -13.87 -5.90 13.30
CA PHE A 51 -14.98 -4.99 13.55
C PHE A 51 -15.58 -5.10 14.96
N ASP A 52 -15.14 -6.05 15.79
CA ASP A 52 -15.33 -6.00 17.23
C ASP A 52 -14.36 -4.96 17.83
N HIS A 53 -14.85 -3.72 17.90
CA HIS A 53 -14.07 -2.59 18.39
C HIS A 53 -13.50 -2.79 19.80
N LYS A 54 -14.20 -3.56 20.66
CA LYS A 54 -13.72 -3.82 22.01
C LYS A 54 -12.56 -4.81 21.97
N ALA A 55 -12.71 -5.93 21.26
CA ALA A 55 -11.65 -6.92 21.12
C ALA A 55 -10.41 -6.33 20.44
N LEU A 56 -10.61 -5.48 19.43
CA LEU A 56 -9.53 -4.75 18.77
C LEU A 56 -8.80 -3.81 19.74
N ALA A 57 -9.52 -2.98 20.48
CA ALA A 57 -8.93 -2.06 21.45
C ALA A 57 -8.17 -2.81 22.57
N ASP A 58 -8.75 -3.87 23.11
CA ASP A 58 -8.13 -4.72 24.12
C ASP A 58 -6.84 -5.38 23.59
N SER A 59 -6.81 -5.75 22.31
CA SER A 59 -5.61 -6.27 21.65
C SER A 59 -4.55 -5.19 21.42
N CYS A 60 -4.95 -3.99 20.99
CA CYS A 60 -4.04 -2.86 20.81
C CYS A 60 -3.36 -2.46 22.12
N ARG A 61 -4.07 -2.43 23.25
CA ARG A 61 -3.52 -2.06 24.57
C ARG A 61 -2.30 -2.87 24.98
N GLN A 62 -2.23 -4.13 24.57
CA GLN A 62 -1.22 -5.10 24.98
C GLN A 62 0.09 -5.00 24.18
N VAL A 63 0.15 -4.17 23.14
CA VAL A 63 1.30 -4.09 22.24
C VAL A 63 1.94 -2.70 22.22
N ASP A 64 3.10 -2.58 21.57
CA ASP A 64 3.75 -1.29 21.32
C ASP A 64 3.38 -0.72 19.93
N LEU A 65 3.14 -1.60 18.96
CA LEU A 65 2.85 -1.26 17.57
C LEU A 65 1.82 -2.21 16.97
N VAL A 66 0.92 -1.69 16.15
CA VAL A 66 -0.02 -2.45 15.33
C VAL A 66 0.41 -2.37 13.87
N LEU A 67 0.64 -3.52 13.26
CA LEU A 67 0.89 -3.66 11.82
C LEU A 67 -0.37 -4.24 11.18
N ASN A 68 -1.06 -3.44 10.37
CA ASN A 68 -2.19 -3.88 9.58
C ASN A 68 -1.72 -4.45 8.23
N ALA A 69 -1.95 -5.75 8.05
CA ALA A 69 -1.83 -6.46 6.78
C ALA A 69 -3.13 -7.20 6.44
N ALA A 70 -4.24 -6.83 7.07
CA ALA A 70 -5.55 -7.38 6.77
C ALA A 70 -6.16 -6.69 5.54
N GLY A 71 -7.04 -7.41 4.88
CA GLY A 71 -7.86 -6.85 3.80
C GLY A 71 -9.22 -7.55 3.73
N PRO A 72 -10.14 -7.01 2.91
CA PRO A 72 -9.93 -5.88 1.99
C PRO A 72 -9.75 -4.54 2.70
N ALA A 73 -8.80 -3.73 2.24
CA ALA A 73 -8.52 -2.42 2.83
C ALA A 73 -9.71 -1.46 2.66
N SER A 74 -10.49 -1.62 1.58
CA SER A 74 -11.71 -0.86 1.30
C SER A 74 -12.78 -0.96 2.39
N ASP A 75 -12.80 -2.09 3.12
CA ASP A 75 -13.80 -2.37 4.15
C ASP A 75 -13.29 -1.99 5.53
N ILE A 76 -11.97 -2.12 5.73
CA ILE A 76 -11.30 -1.78 6.97
C ILE A 76 -11.20 -0.25 7.12
N GLU A 77 -10.89 0.47 6.05
CA GLU A 77 -10.72 1.92 6.09
C GLU A 77 -9.77 2.36 7.23
N ALA A 78 -10.14 3.40 7.99
CA ALA A 78 -9.27 3.98 9.02
C ALA A 78 -9.44 3.35 10.42
N HIS A 79 -10.37 2.41 10.65
CA HIS A 79 -10.77 2.11 12.03
C HIS A 79 -9.67 1.45 12.86
N ILE A 80 -8.83 0.57 12.27
CA ILE A 80 -7.70 -0.04 13.01
C ILE A 80 -6.68 1.03 13.40
N ALA A 81 -6.38 1.95 12.49
CA ALA A 81 -5.51 3.08 12.76
C ALA A 81 -6.07 3.94 13.90
N LEU A 82 -7.34 4.34 13.81
CA LEU A 82 -8.00 5.15 14.85
C LEU A 82 -7.98 4.46 16.22
N THR A 83 -8.26 3.17 16.28
CA THR A 83 -8.20 2.40 17.54
C THR A 83 -6.77 2.33 18.09
N ALA A 84 -5.78 2.03 17.25
CA ALA A 84 -4.38 1.97 17.67
C ALA A 84 -3.92 3.33 18.25
N LEU A 85 -4.28 4.43 17.59
CA LEU A 85 -3.91 5.77 18.03
C LEU A 85 -4.62 6.22 19.30
N ALA A 86 -5.91 5.88 19.45
CA ALA A 86 -6.66 6.14 20.68
C ALA A 86 -6.06 5.40 21.89
N GLU A 87 -5.50 4.21 21.67
CA GLU A 87 -4.80 3.43 22.69
C GLU A 87 -3.31 3.83 22.85
N GLY A 88 -2.87 4.91 22.19
CA GLY A 88 -1.52 5.43 22.29
C GLY A 88 -0.45 4.51 21.66
N LYS A 89 -0.82 3.75 20.63
CA LYS A 89 0.07 2.77 19.97
C LYS A 89 0.55 3.26 18.63
N HIS A 90 1.75 2.85 18.24
CA HIS A 90 2.25 3.09 16.89
C HIS A 90 1.46 2.27 15.88
N TYR A 91 1.31 2.79 14.67
CA TYR A 91 0.54 2.15 13.61
C TYR A 91 1.33 2.09 12.31
N VAL A 92 1.28 0.94 11.64
CA VAL A 92 1.81 0.73 10.30
C VAL A 92 0.76 0.02 9.47
N ASP A 93 0.47 0.52 8.27
CA ASP A 93 -0.43 -0.12 7.31
C ASP A 93 0.32 -0.41 6.02
N VAL A 94 0.18 -1.63 5.52
CA VAL A 94 0.75 -2.01 4.22
C VAL A 94 -0.02 -1.37 3.05
N ALA A 95 -1.30 -1.06 3.25
CA ALA A 95 -2.10 -0.28 2.33
C ALA A 95 -1.92 1.22 2.61
N GLY A 96 -2.25 2.04 1.62
CA GLY A 96 -2.23 3.49 1.75
C GLY A 96 -3.34 4.09 0.91
N ASP A 97 -4.17 4.92 1.53
CA ASP A 97 -5.26 5.63 0.86
C ASP A 97 -5.23 7.10 1.29
N PRO A 98 -5.20 8.07 0.36
CA PRO A 98 -5.29 9.49 0.67
C PRO A 98 -6.52 9.90 1.50
N VAL A 99 -7.63 9.15 1.43
CA VAL A 99 -8.83 9.35 2.24
C VAL A 99 -8.57 8.93 3.69
N ILE A 100 -7.90 7.80 3.90
CA ILE A 100 -7.48 7.34 5.23
C ILE A 100 -6.48 8.34 5.81
N GLU A 101 -5.47 8.77 5.03
CA GLU A 101 -4.50 9.78 5.48
C GLU A 101 -5.20 11.06 5.97
N ARG A 102 -6.17 11.58 5.20
CA ARG A 102 -6.97 12.76 5.59
C ARG A 102 -7.77 12.53 6.87
N THR A 103 -8.39 11.35 7.02
CA THR A 103 -9.13 10.97 8.24
C THR A 103 -8.23 10.96 9.47
N LEU A 104 -6.96 10.59 9.31
CA LEU A 104 -6.01 10.47 10.42
C LEU A 104 -5.31 11.79 10.80
N LEU A 105 -5.43 12.88 10.02
CA LEU A 105 -4.74 14.15 10.29
C LEU A 105 -5.04 14.72 11.69
N VAL A 106 -6.32 14.79 12.08
CA VAL A 106 -6.72 15.35 13.37
C VAL A 106 -6.31 14.44 14.54
N PRO A 107 -6.61 13.11 14.53
CA PRO A 107 -6.11 12.19 15.55
C PRO A 107 -4.58 12.21 15.69
N MET A 108 -3.85 12.33 14.57
CA MET A 108 -2.39 12.41 14.56
C MET A 108 -1.85 13.65 15.24
N ALA A 109 -2.46 14.82 15.02
CA ALA A 109 -2.03 16.05 15.67
C ALA A 109 -2.13 15.99 17.21
N ALA A 110 -3.02 15.15 17.74
CA ALA A 110 -3.20 14.94 19.18
C ALA A 110 -2.42 13.74 19.75
N SER A 111 -1.78 12.93 18.90
CA SER A 111 -1.11 11.69 19.31
C SER A 111 0.40 11.87 19.45
N SER A 112 1.01 11.18 20.40
CA SER A 112 2.47 11.00 20.47
C SER A 112 2.95 9.77 19.67
N SER A 113 2.03 9.03 19.04
CA SER A 113 2.34 7.84 18.27
C SER A 113 2.69 8.17 16.82
N ALA A 114 3.62 7.41 16.25
CA ALA A 114 3.84 7.40 14.80
C ALA A 114 2.76 6.58 14.07
N CYS A 115 2.42 7.03 12.87
CA CYS A 115 1.56 6.33 11.91
C CYS A 115 2.25 6.32 10.55
N VAL A 116 2.40 5.15 9.94
CA VAL A 116 2.96 4.97 8.60
C VAL A 116 1.93 4.25 7.73
N LEU A 117 1.48 4.90 6.66
CA LEU A 117 0.62 4.29 5.65
C LEU A 117 1.45 3.95 4.40
N GLY A 118 0.97 2.99 3.62
CA GLY A 118 1.63 2.55 2.40
C GLY A 118 2.99 1.92 2.67
N ALA A 119 3.11 1.07 3.68
CA ALA A 119 4.31 0.28 3.95
C ALA A 119 4.36 -1.01 3.11
N GLY A 120 3.86 -0.94 1.86
CA GLY A 120 3.75 -2.06 0.94
C GLY A 120 4.70 -1.93 -0.25
N PHE A 121 4.36 -2.68 -1.31
CA PHE A 121 5.03 -2.53 -2.61
C PHE A 121 4.45 -1.32 -3.36
N ILE A 122 3.13 -1.33 -3.61
CA ILE A 122 2.35 -0.21 -4.16
C ILE A 122 1.06 -0.12 -3.33
N PRO A 123 0.82 0.96 -2.57
CA PRO A 123 1.76 2.06 -2.30
C PRO A 123 2.95 1.64 -1.41
N GLY A 124 4.01 2.44 -1.41
CA GLY A 124 5.19 2.27 -0.57
C GLY A 124 6.50 2.26 -1.33
N LEU A 125 7.10 1.08 -1.48
CA LEU A 125 8.42 0.92 -2.10
C LEU A 125 8.48 1.55 -3.50
N ALA A 126 7.40 1.44 -4.28
CA ALA A 126 7.32 2.00 -5.62
C ALA A 126 7.47 3.52 -5.68
N ALA A 127 7.12 4.24 -4.63
CA ALA A 127 7.34 5.68 -4.51
C ALA A 127 8.62 6.02 -3.73
N MET A 128 8.98 5.18 -2.77
CA MET A 128 10.15 5.40 -1.92
C MET A 128 11.47 5.29 -2.70
N LEU A 129 11.56 4.35 -3.64
CA LEU A 129 12.74 4.18 -4.49
C LEU A 129 13.01 5.38 -5.41
N PRO A 130 12.05 5.85 -6.24
CA PRO A 130 12.28 7.03 -7.06
C PRO A 130 12.50 8.29 -6.22
N ARG A 131 11.85 8.40 -5.06
CA ARG A 131 12.13 9.47 -4.10
C ARG A 131 13.59 9.49 -3.67
N TYR A 132 14.09 8.35 -3.20
CA TYR A 132 15.49 8.19 -2.79
C TYR A 132 16.47 8.50 -3.94
N ALA A 133 16.16 8.07 -5.17
CA ALA A 133 16.97 8.35 -6.33
C ALA A 133 17.05 9.86 -6.63
N VAL A 134 15.94 10.60 -6.56
CA VAL A 134 15.93 12.06 -6.75
C VAL A 134 16.68 12.78 -5.63
N ASP A 135 16.55 12.33 -4.38
CA ASP A 135 17.28 12.91 -3.25
C ASP A 135 18.81 12.71 -3.38
N CYS A 136 19.24 11.59 -3.97
CA CYS A 136 20.67 11.22 -4.05
C CYS A 136 21.36 11.61 -5.35
N LEU A 137 20.62 11.73 -6.46
CA LEU A 137 21.14 12.07 -7.78
C LEU A 137 20.69 13.51 -8.08
N SER A 138 21.62 14.47 -8.14
CA SER A 138 21.28 15.87 -8.37
C SER A 138 22.08 16.49 -9.52
N PRO A 139 21.42 17.21 -10.47
CA PRO A 139 19.97 17.47 -10.57
C PRO A 139 19.21 16.42 -11.41
N VAL A 140 18.07 15.91 -10.90
CA VAL A 140 17.09 15.10 -11.66
C VAL A 140 15.87 15.94 -11.99
N THR A 141 15.58 16.12 -13.28
CA THR A 141 14.43 16.90 -13.76
C THR A 141 13.36 16.04 -14.43
N GLN A 142 13.72 14.81 -14.82
CA GLN A 142 12.87 13.87 -15.52
C GLN A 142 13.00 12.48 -14.89
N LEU A 143 11.87 11.82 -14.69
CA LEU A 143 11.81 10.48 -14.12
C LEU A 143 10.85 9.61 -14.92
N THR A 144 11.29 8.39 -15.24
CA THR A 144 10.41 7.35 -15.78
C THR A 144 10.37 6.20 -14.81
N VAL A 145 9.17 5.79 -14.40
CA VAL A 145 8.96 4.69 -13.45
C VAL A 145 8.15 3.59 -14.13
N TYR A 146 8.67 2.37 -14.08
CA TYR A 146 7.94 1.17 -14.49
C TYR A 146 7.73 0.32 -13.24
N SER A 147 6.47 0.12 -12.87
CA SER A 147 6.06 -0.63 -11.68
C SER A 147 5.19 -1.79 -12.10
N GLY A 148 5.44 -2.97 -11.53
CA GLY A 148 4.60 -4.14 -11.77
C GLY A 148 5.38 -5.44 -11.60
N GLY A 149 4.66 -6.54 -11.74
CA GLY A 149 5.16 -7.89 -11.57
C GLY A 149 4.12 -8.90 -12.00
N ILE A 150 4.49 -10.17 -11.95
CA ILE A 150 3.54 -11.27 -12.15
C ILE A 150 3.26 -11.84 -10.77
N GLU A 151 2.09 -11.51 -10.24
CA GLU A 151 1.65 -11.99 -8.94
C GLU A 151 0.26 -12.63 -9.03
N THR A 152 -0.06 -13.44 -8.03
CA THR A 152 -1.40 -14.01 -7.88
C THR A 152 -2.37 -12.90 -7.53
N PHE A 153 -3.32 -12.61 -8.43
CA PHE A 153 -4.38 -11.64 -8.15
C PHE A 153 -5.43 -12.27 -7.22
N THR A 154 -5.34 -11.97 -5.93
CA THR A 154 -6.21 -12.56 -4.91
C THR A 154 -7.62 -11.96 -4.94
N PRO A 155 -8.65 -12.66 -4.43
CA PRO A 155 -9.99 -12.07 -4.29
C PRO A 155 -10.01 -10.77 -3.46
N THR A 156 -9.16 -10.67 -2.43
CA THR A 156 -9.00 -9.44 -1.64
C THR A 156 -8.45 -8.31 -2.50
N SER A 157 -7.39 -8.57 -3.26
CA SER A 157 -6.81 -7.59 -4.19
C SER A 157 -7.80 -7.19 -5.29
N ALA A 158 -8.61 -8.13 -5.78
CA ALA A 158 -9.67 -7.86 -6.75
C ALA A 158 -10.76 -6.96 -6.17
N HIS A 159 -11.16 -7.18 -4.92
CA HIS A 159 -12.12 -6.32 -4.23
C HIS A 159 -11.58 -4.90 -4.06
N ASP A 160 -10.37 -4.75 -3.52
CA ASP A 160 -9.73 -3.43 -3.33
C ASP A 160 -9.55 -2.70 -4.66
N PHE A 161 -9.17 -3.43 -5.72
CA PHE A 161 -9.05 -2.88 -7.06
C PHE A 161 -10.40 -2.34 -7.57
N LEU A 162 -11.46 -3.14 -7.54
CA LEU A 162 -12.81 -2.70 -7.95
C LEU A 162 -13.30 -1.51 -7.11
N SER A 163 -13.06 -1.57 -5.80
CA SER A 163 -13.38 -0.49 -4.86
C SER A 163 -12.69 0.83 -5.22
N SER A 164 -11.44 0.78 -5.69
CA SER A 164 -10.68 1.96 -6.12
C SER A 164 -11.21 2.62 -7.40
N GLN A 165 -12.05 1.92 -8.16
CA GLN A 165 -12.67 2.46 -9.38
C GLN A 165 -13.90 3.34 -9.10
N TYR A 166 -14.47 3.28 -7.89
CA TYR A 166 -15.61 4.12 -7.52
C TYR A 166 -15.18 5.58 -7.28
N THR A 167 -16.03 6.51 -7.69
CA THR A 167 -15.84 7.95 -7.49
C THR A 167 -15.59 8.27 -6.01
N GLY A 168 -14.49 8.98 -5.72
CA GLY A 168 -14.10 9.33 -4.35
C GLY A 168 -13.09 8.37 -3.70
N ARG A 169 -12.85 7.19 -4.29
CA ARG A 169 -11.82 6.22 -3.87
C ARG A 169 -10.66 6.07 -4.86
N ALA A 170 -10.65 6.91 -5.90
CA ALA A 170 -9.61 6.90 -6.91
C ALA A 170 -8.23 7.22 -6.29
N GLN A 171 -7.28 6.30 -6.45
CA GLN A 171 -5.90 6.44 -5.96
C GLN A 171 -4.97 7.07 -7.02
N GLY A 172 -5.51 7.44 -8.18
CA GLY A 172 -4.73 7.98 -9.28
C GLY A 172 -5.54 8.20 -10.55
N LYS A 173 -4.84 8.55 -11.62
CA LYS A 173 -5.38 8.85 -12.94
C LYS A 173 -4.76 7.93 -14.00
N SER A 174 -5.55 6.98 -14.49
CA SER A 174 -5.18 6.10 -15.60
C SER A 174 -5.07 6.87 -16.91
N GLY A 175 -4.03 6.57 -17.70
CA GLY A 175 -3.78 7.23 -18.98
C GLY A 175 -3.16 8.62 -18.85
N TYR A 176 -2.60 8.97 -17.68
CA TYR A 176 -1.94 10.26 -17.46
C TYR A 176 -0.49 10.09 -16.97
N VAL A 177 0.31 11.09 -17.31
CA VAL A 177 1.67 11.32 -16.80
C VAL A 177 1.80 12.80 -16.41
N TRP A 178 2.89 13.17 -15.74
CA TRP A 178 3.23 14.57 -15.47
C TRP A 178 4.25 15.07 -16.48
N TYR A 179 3.94 16.17 -17.16
CA TYR A 179 4.81 16.79 -18.15
C TYR A 179 4.69 18.32 -18.07
N ASP A 180 5.83 18.99 -18.05
CA ASP A 180 5.98 20.45 -17.99
C ASP A 180 5.09 21.13 -16.94
N GLY A 181 5.07 20.57 -15.73
CA GLY A 181 4.31 21.12 -14.61
C GLY A 181 2.80 20.83 -14.64
N GLY A 182 2.33 19.91 -15.49
CA GLY A 182 0.91 19.55 -15.57
C GLY A 182 0.65 18.09 -15.89
N LEU A 183 -0.61 17.68 -15.73
CA LEU A 183 -1.08 16.37 -16.15
C LEU A 183 -1.32 16.34 -17.65
N CYS A 184 -0.74 15.35 -18.32
CA CYS A 184 -0.90 15.12 -19.75
C CYS A 184 -1.39 13.70 -20.00
N LYS A 185 -2.29 13.55 -20.99
CA LYS A 185 -2.71 12.22 -21.45
C LYS A 185 -1.55 11.53 -22.16
N GLU A 186 -1.39 10.25 -21.91
CA GLU A 186 -0.37 9.40 -22.51
C GLU A 186 -1.02 8.10 -22.99
N SER A 187 -0.48 7.53 -24.06
CA SER A 187 -1.00 6.27 -24.59
C SER A 187 -0.30 5.06 -23.96
N LEU A 188 -1.00 3.94 -23.94
CA LEU A 188 -0.40 2.61 -23.74
C LEU A 188 0.86 2.46 -24.61
N LYS A 189 1.95 2.00 -24.00
CA LYS A 189 3.16 1.56 -24.72
C LYS A 189 3.16 0.04 -24.81
N LYS A 190 3.22 -0.50 -26.02
CA LYS A 190 3.21 -1.95 -26.25
C LYS A 190 4.61 -2.53 -26.26
N ALA A 191 4.74 -3.77 -25.82
CA ALA A 191 5.95 -4.58 -25.98
C ALA A 191 7.24 -3.89 -25.47
N VAL A 192 7.15 -3.21 -24.33
CA VAL A 192 8.27 -2.54 -23.67
C VAL A 192 9.21 -3.58 -23.06
N SER A 193 10.50 -3.44 -23.34
CA SER A 193 11.56 -4.21 -22.69
C SER A 193 11.99 -3.53 -21.40
N ILE A 194 12.01 -4.28 -20.30
CA ILE A 194 12.44 -3.81 -18.99
C ILE A 194 13.76 -4.49 -18.65
N PRO A 195 14.85 -3.75 -18.36
CA PRO A 195 16.18 -4.35 -18.17
C PRO A 195 16.26 -5.44 -17.10
N THR A 196 15.40 -5.37 -16.09
CA THR A 196 15.33 -6.32 -14.97
C THR A 196 14.45 -7.53 -15.25
N ALA A 197 13.90 -7.67 -16.47
CA ALA A 197 12.99 -8.74 -16.82
C ALA A 197 13.35 -9.40 -18.17
N GLN A 198 13.21 -10.72 -18.23
CA GLN A 198 13.47 -11.51 -19.44
C GLN A 198 12.23 -11.63 -20.36
N ARG A 199 11.35 -10.63 -20.36
CA ARG A 199 10.13 -10.59 -21.18
C ARG A 199 9.71 -9.17 -21.51
N LEU A 200 8.81 -9.05 -22.47
CA LEU A 200 8.16 -7.79 -22.82
C LEU A 200 6.88 -7.59 -22.01
N PHE A 201 6.52 -6.32 -21.79
CA PHE A 201 5.31 -5.89 -21.10
C PHE A 201 4.57 -4.84 -21.91
N ASP A 202 3.25 -4.81 -21.76
CA ASP A 202 2.48 -3.62 -22.09
C ASP A 202 2.56 -2.66 -20.88
N ALA A 203 2.85 -1.38 -21.12
CA ALA A 203 3.05 -0.37 -20.09
C ALA A 203 1.92 0.65 -20.14
N LEU A 204 1.05 0.63 -19.12
CA LEU A 204 -0.11 1.51 -19.02
C LEU A 204 0.25 2.73 -18.19
N PRO A 205 0.09 3.95 -18.73
CA PRO A 205 0.32 5.17 -17.97
C PRO A 205 -0.61 5.24 -16.75
N TYR A 206 -0.06 5.53 -15.59
CA TYR A 206 -0.83 5.68 -14.36
C TYR A 206 -0.19 6.69 -13.43
N PHE A 207 -0.89 7.79 -13.16
CA PHE A 207 -0.43 8.84 -12.26
C PHE A 207 -1.14 8.72 -10.90
N SER A 208 -0.48 8.07 -9.94
CA SER A 208 -1.02 7.87 -8.57
C SER A 208 -0.81 9.09 -7.65
N PHE A 209 -1.48 9.07 -6.50
CA PHE A 209 -1.25 10.05 -5.42
C PHE A 209 0.21 10.08 -4.93
N GLU A 210 0.93 8.96 -4.99
CA GLU A 210 2.35 8.94 -4.61
C GLU A 210 3.22 9.69 -5.63
N HIS A 211 2.88 9.59 -6.91
CA HIS A 211 3.55 10.35 -7.96
C HIS A 211 3.25 11.85 -7.85
N GLU A 212 2.01 12.22 -7.49
CA GLU A 212 1.63 13.60 -7.20
C GLU A 212 2.49 14.21 -6.08
N ARG A 213 2.70 13.46 -4.99
CA ARG A 213 3.60 13.89 -3.91
C ARG A 213 5.04 14.02 -4.40
N LEU A 214 5.51 13.09 -5.23
CA LEU A 214 6.88 13.11 -5.72
C LEU A 214 7.14 14.35 -6.60
N VAL A 215 6.25 14.66 -7.56
CA VAL A 215 6.43 15.85 -8.42
C VAL A 215 6.31 17.15 -7.62
N THR A 216 5.44 17.18 -6.59
CA THR A 216 5.24 18.36 -5.75
C THR A 216 6.45 18.65 -4.86
N VAL A 217 6.99 17.63 -4.18
CA VAL A 217 8.11 17.83 -3.25
C VAL A 217 9.42 18.13 -3.99
N HIS A 218 9.60 17.56 -5.20
CA HIS A 218 10.86 17.66 -5.94
C HIS A 218 10.83 18.58 -7.16
N SER A 219 9.72 19.27 -7.40
CA SER A 219 9.56 20.16 -8.55
C SER A 219 9.96 19.50 -9.88
N LEU A 220 9.63 18.21 -10.05
CA LEU A 220 9.97 17.48 -11.27
C LEU A 220 9.21 18.06 -12.47
N SER A 221 9.94 18.37 -13.54
CA SER A 221 9.33 18.84 -14.79
C SER A 221 8.63 17.71 -15.54
N HIS A 222 9.13 16.46 -15.40
CA HIS A 222 8.54 15.30 -16.04
C HIS A 222 8.57 14.07 -15.12
N LEU A 223 7.42 13.42 -14.98
CA LEU A 223 7.31 12.11 -14.36
C LEU A 223 6.35 11.25 -15.21
N ALA A 224 6.91 10.23 -15.87
CA ALA A 224 6.16 9.24 -16.62
C ALA A 224 6.15 7.90 -15.86
N ALA A 225 5.03 7.59 -15.22
CA ALA A 225 4.85 6.35 -14.48
C ALA A 225 3.93 5.37 -15.23
N TYR A 226 4.32 4.10 -15.23
CA TYR A 226 3.62 3.05 -15.95
C TYR A 226 3.43 1.81 -15.08
N ASN A 227 2.21 1.25 -15.09
CA ASN A 227 1.92 -0.09 -14.61
C ASN A 227 2.22 -1.11 -15.71
N LEU A 228 3.05 -2.10 -15.40
CA LEU A 228 3.40 -3.17 -16.33
C LEU A 228 2.35 -4.28 -16.33
N ILE A 229 1.89 -4.67 -17.53
CA ILE A 229 0.96 -5.76 -17.75
C ILE A 229 1.67 -6.86 -18.54
N ALA A 230 1.74 -8.04 -17.93
CA ALA A 230 2.40 -9.20 -18.51
C ALA A 230 1.49 -10.00 -19.47
N ASP A 231 0.18 -9.99 -19.24
CA ASP A 231 -0.80 -10.74 -20.02
C ASP A 231 -2.06 -9.88 -20.25
N GLN A 232 -2.52 -9.83 -21.50
CA GLN A 232 -3.64 -8.97 -21.93
C GLN A 232 -5.00 -9.43 -21.39
N ARG A 233 -5.08 -10.58 -20.72
CA ARG A 233 -6.32 -11.03 -20.06
C ARG A 233 -6.84 -10.04 -19.01
N LEU A 234 -5.96 -9.24 -18.38
CA LEU A 234 -6.37 -8.20 -17.43
C LEU A 234 -7.02 -6.98 -18.13
N LEU A 235 -6.70 -6.72 -19.39
CA LEU A 235 -7.16 -5.53 -20.14
C LEU A 235 -8.59 -5.68 -20.68
N VAL A 236 -9.02 -6.90 -20.97
CA VAL A 236 -10.36 -7.18 -21.55
C VAL A 236 -11.48 -6.88 -20.54
N GLY A 237 -11.22 -6.88 -19.24
CA GLY A 237 -12.20 -6.50 -18.21
C GLY A 237 -12.26 -5.00 -17.89
N LEU A 238 -11.31 -4.19 -18.38
CA LEU A 238 -11.20 -2.75 -18.07
C LEU A 238 -11.60 -1.85 -19.24
N GLY A 239 -11.60 -2.39 -20.46
CA GLY A 239 -12.24 -1.76 -21.61
C GLY A 239 -13.72 -2.09 -21.62
N GLY A 240 -14.53 -1.28 -20.92
CA GLY A 240 -15.96 -1.28 -21.13
C GLY A 240 -16.29 -1.17 -22.62
N GLU A 241 -17.29 -1.95 -23.04
CA GLU A 241 -17.82 -2.02 -24.39
C GLU A 241 -17.96 -0.63 -25.01
N GLY A 242 -17.25 -0.42 -26.12
CA GLY A 242 -17.32 0.79 -26.91
C GLY A 242 -17.13 0.46 -28.38
N GLY A 243 -18.24 0.18 -29.06
CA GLY A 243 -18.33 0.29 -30.52
C GLY A 243 -18.41 -1.03 -31.28
N GLY A 244 -19.63 -1.51 -31.46
CA GLY A 244 -20.07 -2.43 -32.51
C GLY A 244 -21.57 -2.24 -32.72
#